data_AF-A0A080ZM47-F1
#
_entry.id   AF-A0A080ZM47-F1
#
_cell.length_a   1.000
_cell.length_b   1.000
_cell.length_c   1.000
_cell.angle_alpha   90.00
_cell.angle_beta   90.00
_cell.angle_gamma   90.00
#
_symmetry.space_group_name_H-M   'P 1'
#
loop_
_entity.id
_entity.type
_entity.pdbx_description
1 polymer ?
#
loop_
_entity_poly.entity_id
_entity_poly.type
_entity_poly.pdbx_seq_one_letter_code
_entity_poly.pdbx_strand_id
1 'polypeptide(L)'
;MPSPPHPSKTNRAFERTEAKARVVRAFHENQNWRDVAKANDVNYFTARRAILSAGQEPKQHGGLRQASVKMTVEVMSKIEEYLDKDCRMTLEQMSDRLQAELGVTVSKRSIHRALQGMLYSTKRLRIEKATMNSAANKEKRKNFVVELNKHIKK
;
A
#
# COMPACT_ATOMS: atom_id res chain seq x y z
N MET A 1 26.68 -14.29 40.57
CA MET A 1 26.64 -14.96 39.25
C MET A 1 25.71 -14.16 38.36
N PRO A 2 26.12 -13.70 37.17
CA PRO A 2 25.22 -13.02 36.25
C PRO A 2 24.18 -14.03 35.72
N SER A 3 22.91 -13.63 35.68
CA SER A 3 21.83 -14.46 35.17
C SER A 3 22.04 -14.80 33.69
N PRO A 4 21.65 -16.00 33.24
CA PRO A 4 21.77 -16.37 31.83
C PRO A 4 20.97 -15.38 30.95
N PRO A 5 21.49 -15.02 29.77
CA PRO A 5 20.81 -14.11 28.86
C PRO A 5 19.46 -14.70 28.43
N HIS A 6 18.40 -13.92 28.59
CA HIS A 6 17.08 -14.34 28.15
C HIS A 6 17.06 -14.51 26.61
N PRO A 7 16.52 -15.64 26.10
CA PRO A 7 16.50 -15.89 24.66
C PRO A 7 15.66 -14.82 23.95
N SER A 8 16.19 -14.31 22.85
CA SER A 8 15.50 -13.32 22.03
C SER A 8 14.21 -13.90 21.42
N LYS A 9 13.26 -13.03 21.05
CA LYS A 9 11.99 -13.45 20.43
C LYS A 9 12.20 -14.27 19.16
N THR A 10 13.26 -13.97 18.40
CA THR A 10 13.62 -14.70 17.17
C THR A 10 14.15 -16.10 17.48
N ASN A 11 15.01 -16.24 18.50
CA ASN A 11 15.56 -17.54 18.90
C ASN A 11 14.45 -18.48 19.37
N ARG A 12 13.52 -17.97 20.18
CA ARG A 12 12.36 -18.76 20.64
C ARG A 12 11.44 -19.19 19.49
N ALA A 13 11.29 -18.38 18.44
CA ALA A 13 10.51 -18.73 17.27
C ALA A 13 11.19 -19.80 16.41
N PHE A 14 12.52 -19.71 16.29
CA PHE A 14 13.35 -20.71 15.62
C PHE A 14 13.28 -22.07 16.32
N GLU A 15 13.54 -22.12 17.63
CA GLU A 15 13.48 -23.33 18.45
C GLU A 15 12.12 -24.03 18.36
N ARG A 16 11.02 -23.25 18.37
CA ARG A 16 9.66 -23.79 18.19
C ARG A 16 9.43 -24.38 16.81
N THR A 17 10.02 -23.80 15.77
CA THR A 17 9.92 -24.31 14.41
C THR A 17 10.71 -25.61 14.28
N GLU A 18 11.90 -25.66 14.85
CA GLU A 18 12.75 -26.85 14.86
C GLU A 18 12.11 -28.00 15.68
N ALA A 19 11.52 -27.70 16.84
CA ALA A 19 10.76 -28.66 17.63
C ALA A 19 9.61 -29.31 16.83
N LYS A 20 8.86 -28.50 16.06
CA LYS A 20 7.81 -29.02 15.15
C LYS A 20 8.40 -29.85 14.02
N ALA A 21 9.53 -29.44 13.44
CA ALA A 21 10.20 -30.18 12.38
C ALA A 21 10.70 -31.56 12.85
N ARG A 22 11.20 -31.66 14.09
CA ARG A 22 11.58 -32.95 14.71
C ARG A 22 10.39 -33.89 14.85
N VAL A 23 9.23 -33.38 15.28
CA VAL A 23 7.98 -34.15 15.37
C VAL A 23 7.52 -34.64 13.98
N VAL A 24 7.57 -33.75 12.98
CA VAL A 24 7.22 -34.10 11.59
C VAL A 24 8.15 -35.18 11.04
N ARG A 25 9.45 -35.07 11.29
CA ARG A 25 10.45 -36.07 10.87
C ARG A 25 10.17 -37.45 11.50
N ALA A 26 9.95 -37.50 12.81
CA ALA A 26 9.61 -38.73 13.51
C ALA A 26 8.34 -39.40 12.95
N PHE A 27 7.37 -38.61 12.50
CA PHE A 27 6.19 -39.13 11.82
C PHE A 27 6.52 -39.77 10.46
N HIS A 28 7.36 -39.11 9.63
CA HIS A 28 7.80 -39.66 8.35
C HIS A 28 8.65 -40.93 8.50
N GLU A 29 9.41 -41.05 9.59
CA GLU A 29 10.20 -42.23 9.94
C GLU A 29 9.38 -43.36 10.60
N ASN A 30 8.05 -43.23 10.69
CA ASN A 30 7.13 -44.17 11.35
C ASN A 30 7.44 -44.42 12.84
N GLN A 31 8.07 -43.46 13.52
CA GLN A 31 8.35 -43.52 14.96
C GLN A 31 7.18 -42.97 15.79
N ASN A 32 7.22 -43.15 17.11
CA ASN A 32 6.23 -42.57 18.01
C ASN A 32 6.41 -41.04 18.17
N TRP A 33 5.90 -40.29 17.21
CA TRP A 33 5.94 -38.82 17.18
C TRP A 33 5.32 -38.14 18.41
N ARG A 34 4.44 -38.85 19.17
CA ARG A 34 3.84 -38.31 20.39
C ARG A 34 4.85 -38.18 21.53
N ASP A 35 5.76 -39.15 21.65
CA ASP A 35 6.84 -39.11 22.64
C ASP A 35 7.86 -38.03 22.29
N VAL A 36 8.17 -37.89 20.99
CA VAL A 36 9.00 -36.80 20.47
C VAL A 36 8.36 -35.45 20.74
N ALA A 37 7.04 -35.30 20.58
CA ALA A 37 6.33 -34.07 20.90
C ALA A 37 6.42 -33.73 22.40
N LYS A 38 6.24 -34.72 23.29
CA LYS A 38 6.38 -34.54 24.74
C LYS A 38 7.81 -34.15 25.13
N ALA A 39 8.82 -34.77 24.54
CA ALA A 39 10.24 -34.46 24.80
C ALA A 39 10.66 -33.06 24.30
N ASN A 40 9.91 -32.48 23.36
CA ASN A 40 10.17 -31.15 22.78
C ASN A 40 9.20 -30.07 23.30
N ASP A 41 8.43 -30.37 24.35
CA ASP A 41 7.39 -29.48 24.90
C ASP A 41 6.39 -28.96 23.85
N VAL A 42 6.08 -29.79 22.83
CA VAL A 42 5.07 -29.49 21.82
C VAL A 42 3.75 -30.13 22.23
N ASN A 43 2.72 -29.31 22.44
CA ASN A 43 1.36 -29.79 22.71
C ASN A 43 0.89 -30.75 21.59
N TYR A 44 0.26 -31.86 21.98
CA TYR A 44 -0.35 -32.85 21.09
C TYR A 44 -1.10 -32.26 19.90
N PHE A 45 -1.99 -31.28 20.12
CA PHE A 45 -2.75 -30.67 19.03
C PHE A 45 -1.88 -29.88 18.05
N THR A 46 -0.82 -29.23 18.57
CA THR A 46 0.16 -28.50 17.75
C THR A 46 1.03 -29.47 16.95
N ALA A 47 1.48 -30.56 17.57
CA ALA A 47 2.22 -31.64 16.92
C ALA A 47 1.40 -32.27 15.78
N ARG A 48 0.13 -32.64 16.05
CA ARG A 48 -0.79 -33.16 15.04
C ARG A 48 -1.00 -32.18 13.88
N ARG A 49 -1.21 -30.89 14.17
CA ARG A 49 -1.34 -29.86 13.13
C ARG A 49 -0.07 -29.70 12.31
N ALA A 50 1.10 -29.74 12.93
CA ALA A 50 2.38 -29.66 12.23
C ALA A 50 2.56 -30.81 11.23
N ILE A 51 2.21 -32.04 11.63
CA ILE A 51 2.23 -33.22 10.75
C ILE A 51 1.25 -33.03 9.57
N LEU A 52 0.01 -32.64 9.84
CA LEU A 52 -1.00 -32.44 8.79
C LEU A 52 -0.64 -31.32 7.81
N SER A 53 0.13 -30.32 8.25
CA SER A 53 0.58 -29.19 7.44
C SER A 53 2.00 -29.35 6.89
N ALA A 54 2.69 -30.47 7.14
CA ALA A 54 4.10 -30.67 6.78
C ALA A 54 4.39 -30.60 5.27
N GLY A 55 3.39 -30.86 4.44
CA GLY A 55 3.46 -30.73 2.98
C GLY A 55 2.63 -29.57 2.41
N GLN A 56 2.16 -28.65 3.26
CA GLN A 56 1.40 -27.49 2.84
C GLN A 56 2.26 -26.23 2.93
N GLU A 57 2.10 -25.34 1.94
CA GLU A 57 2.70 -24.02 2.01
C GLU A 57 2.24 -23.28 3.29
N PRO A 58 3.15 -22.53 3.94
CA PRO A 58 2.78 -21.75 5.11
C PRO A 58 1.62 -20.82 4.79
N LYS A 59 0.55 -20.91 5.59
CA LYS A 59 -0.58 -19.99 5.47
C LYS A 59 -0.09 -18.57 5.74
N GLN A 60 -0.42 -17.65 4.84
CA GLN A 60 -0.19 -16.22 5.08
C GLN A 60 -0.90 -15.82 6.37
N HIS A 61 -0.15 -15.20 7.28
CA HIS A 61 -0.71 -14.73 8.53
C HIS A 61 -1.24 -13.31 8.36
N GLY A 62 -2.49 -13.09 8.74
CA GLY A 62 -3.16 -11.81 8.56
C GLY A 62 -3.71 -11.63 7.15
N GLY A 63 -4.24 -10.44 6.87
CA GLY A 63 -4.84 -10.12 5.59
C GLY A 63 -5.60 -8.81 5.64
N LEU A 64 -5.76 -8.19 4.46
CA LEU A 64 -6.57 -7.00 4.31
C LEU A 64 -8.05 -7.35 4.47
N ARG A 65 -8.73 -6.70 5.41
CA ARG A 65 -10.19 -6.82 5.53
C ARG A 65 -10.82 -5.81 4.58
N GLN A 66 -11.55 -6.26 3.56
CA GLN A 66 -12.16 -5.38 2.58
C GLN A 66 -13.05 -4.30 3.22
N ALA A 67 -13.81 -4.65 4.27
CA ALA A 67 -14.63 -3.69 5.03
C ALA A 67 -13.84 -2.55 5.71
N SER A 68 -12.53 -2.70 5.89
CA SER A 68 -11.66 -1.66 6.48
C SER A 68 -11.00 -0.75 5.42
N VAL A 69 -11.17 -1.07 4.14
CA VAL A 69 -10.55 -0.32 3.04
C VAL A 69 -11.42 0.89 2.70
N LYS A 70 -10.91 2.08 3.05
CA LYS A 70 -11.56 3.36 2.68
C LYS A 70 -11.19 3.83 1.28
N MET A 71 -9.97 3.57 0.84
CA MET A 71 -9.49 3.93 -0.50
C MET A 71 -9.93 2.85 -1.49
N THR A 72 -11.22 2.79 -1.78
CA THR A 72 -11.79 1.88 -2.77
C THR A 72 -11.56 2.41 -4.19
N VAL A 73 -11.83 1.59 -5.20
CA VAL A 73 -11.76 2.00 -6.61
C VAL A 73 -12.66 3.22 -6.86
N GLU A 74 -13.88 3.21 -6.34
CA GLU A 74 -14.82 4.33 -6.46
C GLU A 74 -14.26 5.64 -5.88
N VAL A 75 -13.67 5.58 -4.68
CA VAL A 75 -13.03 6.75 -4.05
C VAL A 75 -11.85 7.25 -4.89
N MET A 76 -11.03 6.34 -5.43
CA MET A 76 -9.91 6.72 -6.30
C MET A 76 -10.40 7.36 -7.61
N SER A 77 -11.44 6.82 -8.23
CA SER A 77 -12.06 7.40 -9.43
C SER A 77 -12.62 8.80 -9.17
N LYS A 78 -13.19 9.06 -7.99
CA LYS A 78 -13.61 10.42 -7.62
C LYS A 78 -12.44 11.38 -7.45
N ILE A 79 -11.34 10.93 -6.87
CA ILE A 79 -10.12 11.75 -6.76
C ILE A 79 -9.61 12.15 -8.15
N GLU A 80 -9.60 11.21 -9.09
CA GLU A 80 -9.24 11.47 -10.50
C GLU A 80 -10.20 12.45 -11.17
N GLU A 81 -11.52 12.24 -11.04
CA GLU A 81 -12.54 13.17 -11.56
C GLU A 81 -12.33 14.60 -11.05
N TYR A 82 -11.96 14.75 -9.77
CA TYR A 82 -11.73 16.08 -9.25
C TYR A 82 -10.45 16.73 -9.78
N LEU A 83 -9.39 15.95 -10.04
CA LEU A 83 -8.15 16.45 -10.65
C LEU A 83 -8.36 16.88 -12.10
N ASP A 84 -9.17 16.14 -12.86
CA ASP A 84 -9.51 16.49 -14.24
C ASP A 84 -10.29 17.79 -14.32
N LYS A 85 -11.17 18.04 -13.33
CA LYS A 85 -11.90 19.31 -13.20
C LYS A 85 -11.01 20.46 -12.75
N ASP A 86 -10.19 20.24 -11.71
CA ASP A 86 -9.26 21.24 -11.19
C ASP A 86 -8.03 20.60 -10.54
N CYS A 87 -6.93 20.56 -11.29
CA CYS A 87 -5.63 20.07 -10.83
C CYS A 87 -4.99 20.89 -9.68
N ARG A 88 -5.57 22.05 -9.31
CA ARG A 88 -5.09 22.91 -8.21
C ARG A 88 -5.72 22.57 -6.87
N MET A 89 -6.73 21.72 -6.89
CA MET A 89 -7.50 21.40 -5.71
C MET A 89 -6.60 20.74 -4.66
N THR A 90 -6.72 21.22 -3.43
CA THR A 90 -5.91 20.77 -2.32
C THR A 90 -6.39 19.40 -1.80
N LEU A 91 -5.49 18.66 -1.14
CA LEU A 91 -5.84 17.38 -0.51
C LEU A 91 -6.92 17.52 0.57
N GLU A 92 -7.04 18.70 1.18
CA GLU A 92 -8.09 19.02 2.15
C GLU A 92 -9.45 19.12 1.47
N GLN A 93 -9.53 19.91 0.40
CA GLN A 93 -10.75 20.02 -0.41
C GLN A 93 -11.18 18.67 -1.00
N MET A 94 -10.22 17.83 -1.42
CA MET A 94 -10.51 16.45 -1.84
C MET A 94 -11.15 15.63 -0.72
N SER A 95 -10.60 15.71 0.50
CA SER A 95 -11.14 15.02 1.67
C SER A 95 -12.57 15.45 1.98
N ASP A 96 -12.82 16.77 1.99
CA ASP A 96 -14.13 17.33 2.30
C ASP A 96 -15.17 16.92 1.25
N ARG A 97 -14.79 16.89 -0.02
CA ARG A 97 -15.65 16.41 -1.11
C ARG A 97 -15.95 14.94 -1.03
N LEU A 98 -14.95 14.09 -0.75
CA LEU A 98 -15.17 12.66 -0.56
C LEU A 98 -16.11 12.37 0.63
N GLN A 99 -16.00 13.17 1.69
CA GLN A 99 -16.92 13.09 2.81
C GLN A 99 -18.33 13.52 2.42
N ALA A 100 -18.49 14.58 1.64
CA ALA A 100 -19.79 15.09 1.23
C ALA A 100 -20.49 14.19 0.20
N GLU A 101 -19.75 13.65 -0.77
CA GLU A 101 -20.31 12.87 -1.88
C GLU A 101 -20.47 11.38 -1.56
N LEU A 102 -19.51 10.79 -0.81
CA LEU A 102 -19.48 9.35 -0.54
C LEU A 102 -19.59 9.00 0.96
N GLY A 103 -19.62 10.00 1.85
CA GLY A 103 -19.61 9.75 3.30
C GLY A 103 -18.28 9.20 3.83
N VAL A 104 -17.22 9.22 3.02
CA VAL A 104 -15.94 8.58 3.34
C VAL A 104 -14.95 9.58 3.93
N THR A 105 -14.63 9.41 5.22
CA THR A 105 -13.63 10.24 5.89
C THR A 105 -12.22 9.68 5.68
N VAL A 106 -11.39 10.42 4.95
CA VAL A 106 -9.99 10.07 4.66
C VAL A 106 -9.05 11.17 5.13
N SER A 107 -7.81 10.80 5.46
CA SER A 107 -6.79 11.78 5.83
C SER A 107 -6.10 12.35 4.59
N LYS A 108 -5.57 13.58 4.68
CA LYS A 108 -4.73 14.19 3.62
C LYS A 108 -3.58 13.25 3.20
N ARG A 109 -2.97 12.54 4.16
CA ARG A 109 -1.89 11.56 3.91
C ARG A 109 -2.38 10.35 3.11
N SER A 110 -3.59 9.89 3.36
CA SER A 110 -4.19 8.77 2.62
C SER A 110 -4.40 9.14 1.15
N ILE A 111 -4.96 10.33 0.90
CA ILE A 111 -5.15 10.85 -0.46
C ILE A 111 -3.80 11.03 -1.15
N HIS A 112 -2.81 11.64 -0.48
CA HIS A 112 -1.46 11.77 -1.04
C HIS A 112 -0.84 10.42 -1.44
N ARG A 113 -0.94 9.39 -0.58
CA ARG A 113 -0.45 8.05 -0.89
C ARG A 113 -1.19 7.42 -2.06
N ALA A 114 -2.51 7.62 -2.14
CA ALA A 114 -3.32 7.14 -3.26
C ALA A 114 -2.87 7.79 -4.56
N LEU A 115 -2.71 9.11 -4.59
CA LEU A 115 -2.18 9.85 -5.74
C LEU A 115 -0.80 9.34 -6.18
N GLN A 116 0.10 9.10 -5.23
CA GLN A 116 1.41 8.50 -5.53
C GLN A 116 1.28 7.10 -6.15
N GLY A 117 0.39 6.26 -5.63
CA GLY A 117 0.10 4.92 -6.19
C GLY A 117 -0.55 4.97 -7.56
N MET A 118 -1.35 6.01 -7.82
CA MET A 118 -1.97 6.33 -9.12
C MET A 118 -1.01 7.07 -10.07
N LEU A 119 0.27 7.19 -9.71
CA LEU A 119 1.32 7.83 -10.51
C LEU A 119 1.13 9.35 -10.76
N TYR A 120 0.30 10.02 -9.96
CA TYR A 120 0.21 11.48 -9.98
C TYR A 120 1.37 12.12 -9.23
N SER A 121 1.88 13.23 -9.79
CA SER A 121 2.93 14.03 -9.17
C SER A 121 2.38 15.37 -8.67
N THR A 122 2.53 15.65 -7.38
CA THR A 122 2.12 16.90 -6.73
C THR A 122 3.20 17.97 -6.94
N LYS A 123 3.37 18.43 -8.18
CA LYS A 123 4.33 19.49 -8.52
C LYS A 123 3.73 20.87 -8.30
N ARG A 124 4.59 21.85 -8.00
CA ARG A 124 4.20 23.26 -7.97
C ARG A 124 3.85 23.71 -9.39
N LEU A 125 2.60 24.10 -9.61
CA LEU A 125 2.14 24.65 -10.88
C LEU A 125 2.53 26.14 -11.00
N ARG A 126 3.03 26.53 -12.17
CA ARG A 126 3.23 27.93 -12.52
C ARG A 126 1.90 28.48 -13.04
N ILE A 127 1.20 29.23 -12.20
CA ILE A 127 -0.10 29.81 -12.53
C ILE A 127 0.12 31.16 -13.22
N GLU A 128 -0.14 31.21 -14.52
CA GLU A 128 -0.13 32.46 -15.29
C GLU A 128 -1.44 33.25 -15.08
N LYS A 129 -1.34 34.58 -15.10
CA LYS A 129 -2.51 35.45 -14.93
C LYS A 129 -3.51 35.23 -16.07
N ALA A 130 -4.79 35.12 -15.73
CA ALA A 130 -5.86 34.95 -16.73
C ALA A 130 -5.87 36.07 -17.77
N THR A 131 -5.54 37.30 -17.37
CA THR A 131 -5.43 38.46 -18.25
C THR A 131 -4.35 38.32 -19.31
N MET A 132 -3.22 37.66 -19.01
CA MET A 132 -2.15 37.38 -20.00
C MET A 132 -2.58 36.34 -21.03
N ASN A 133 -3.45 35.40 -20.64
CA ASN A 133 -3.95 34.32 -21.47
C ASN A 133 -5.38 34.57 -21.98
N SER A 134 -5.84 35.82 -22.01
CA SER A 134 -7.11 36.18 -22.64
C SER A 134 -7.10 35.79 -24.13
N ALA A 135 -8.26 35.49 -24.69
CA ALA A 135 -8.38 35.12 -26.10
C ALA A 135 -7.78 36.19 -27.01
N ALA A 136 -8.10 37.46 -26.74
CA ALA A 136 -7.54 38.60 -27.46
C ALA A 136 -6.01 38.67 -27.38
N ASN A 137 -5.42 38.45 -26.20
CA ASN A 137 -3.96 38.49 -26.05
C ASN A 137 -3.27 37.27 -26.65
N LYS A 138 -3.92 36.10 -26.67
CA LYS A 138 -3.43 34.92 -27.41
C LYS A 138 -3.42 35.19 -28.91
N GLU A 139 -4.47 35.81 -29.44
CA GLU A 139 -4.57 36.14 -30.86
C GLU A 139 -3.54 37.18 -31.29
N LYS A 140 -3.38 38.27 -30.52
CA LYS A 140 -2.32 39.26 -30.76
C LYS A 140 -0.93 38.63 -30.79
N ARG A 141 -0.62 37.76 -29.82
CA ARG A 141 0.67 37.03 -29.79
C ARG A 141 0.85 36.11 -30.99
N LYS A 142 -0.20 35.39 -31.40
CA LYS A 142 -0.17 34.54 -32.59
C LYS A 142 0.12 35.36 -33.84
N ASN A 143 -0.61 36.46 -34.06
CA ASN A 143 -0.47 37.30 -35.24
C ASN A 143 0.93 37.92 -35.33
N PHE A 144 1.44 38.45 -34.20
CA PHE A 144 2.79 38.97 -34.13
C PHE A 144 3.85 37.94 -34.51
N VAL A 145 3.76 36.71 -33.97
CA VAL A 145 4.72 35.63 -34.31
C VAL A 145 4.62 35.23 -35.79
N VAL A 146 3.41 35.21 -36.36
CA VAL A 146 3.21 34.91 -37.78
C VAL A 146 3.86 35.99 -38.66
N GLU A 147 3.69 37.27 -38.33
CA GLU A 147 4.29 38.37 -39.08
C GLU A 147 5.82 38.41 -38.95
N LEU A 148 6.34 38.20 -37.73
CA LEU A 148 7.76 38.11 -37.46
C LEU A 148 8.41 36.99 -38.29
N ASN A 149 7.78 35.81 -38.33
CA ASN A 149 8.28 34.67 -39.10
C ASN A 149 8.27 34.93 -40.61
N LYS A 150 7.33 35.72 -41.13
CA LYS A 150 7.34 36.14 -42.55
C LYS A 150 8.52 37.05 -42.86
N HIS A 151 8.91 37.91 -41.92
CA HIS A 151 10.08 38.80 -42.07
C HIS A 151 11.40 38.05 -41.97
N ILE A 152 11.52 37.07 -41.06
CA ILE A 152 12.75 36.28 -40.87
C ILE A 152 13.01 35.30 -42.02
N LYS A 153 11.96 34.83 -42.70
CA LYS A 153 12.06 33.90 -43.84
C LYS A 153 12.23 34.60 -45.21
N LYS A 154 12.33 35.92 -45.24
CA LYS A 154 12.76 36.69 -46.41
C LYS A 154 14.27 36.87 -46.38
#